data_AF-A0A2E0JGK3-F1
#
_entry.id   AF-A0A2E0JGK3-F1
#
_cell.length_a   1.000
_cell.length_b   1.000
_cell.length_c   1.000
_cell.angle_alpha   90.00
_cell.angle_beta   90.00
_cell.angle_gamma   90.00
#
_symmetry.space_group_name_H-M   'P 1'
#
loop_
_entity.id
_entity.type
_entity.pdbx_description
1 polymer ?
#
loop_
_entity_poly.entity_id
_entity_poly.type
_entity_poly.pdbx_seq_one_letter_code
_entity_poly.pdbx_strand_id
1 'polypeptide(L)'
;MDMTRISGNIEPRAKLMGKMMDRCDVDIQHLAKDRLGLTLASAIRSCRLCSNATSCETWLAATAGEITHRPPAFCPNARIFAAMSQADGDESAR
;
A
#
# COMPACT_ATOMS: atom_id res chain seq x y z
N MET A 1 -30.42 -4.76 16.19
CA MET A 1 -29.19 -4.25 15.55
C MET A 1 -28.01 -4.85 16.30
N ASP A 2 -27.43 -5.94 15.77
CA ASP A 2 -26.37 -6.70 16.44
C ASP A 2 -24.98 -6.08 16.18
N MET A 3 -24.35 -5.64 17.26
CA MET A 3 -23.13 -4.84 17.28
C MET A 3 -21.86 -5.69 17.53
N THR A 4 -21.78 -6.90 16.94
CA THR A 4 -20.72 -7.89 17.28
C THR A 4 -20.14 -8.68 16.10
N ARG A 5 -19.90 -8.08 14.93
CA ARG A 5 -19.20 -8.78 13.81
C ARG A 5 -18.16 -7.94 13.04
N ILE A 6 -17.50 -7.01 13.72
CA ILE A 6 -16.47 -6.15 13.09
C ILE A 6 -15.08 -6.85 13.04
N SER A 7 -14.88 -7.99 13.71
CA SER A 7 -13.55 -8.58 13.92
C SER A 7 -13.21 -9.82 13.08
N GLY A 8 -13.72 -9.96 11.86
CA GLY A 8 -13.41 -11.15 11.03
C GLY A 8 -13.24 -10.94 9.53
N ASN A 9 -13.44 -9.72 9.03
CA ASN A 9 -13.37 -9.43 7.61
C ASN A 9 -12.60 -8.11 7.41
N ILE A 10 -11.30 -8.15 7.69
CA ILE A 10 -10.40 -7.18 7.03
C ILE A 10 -10.66 -7.41 5.54
N GLU A 11 -11.35 -6.46 4.89
CA GLU A 11 -11.75 -6.56 3.49
C GLU A 11 -10.54 -7.09 2.69
N PRO A 12 -10.71 -8.10 1.82
CA PRO A 12 -9.57 -8.71 1.11
C PRO A 12 -8.67 -7.67 0.43
N ARG A 13 -9.26 -6.55 -0.01
CA ARG A 13 -8.55 -5.36 -0.50
C ARG A 13 -7.60 -4.70 0.50
N ALA A 14 -7.99 -4.53 1.76
CA ALA A 14 -7.14 -3.94 2.79
C ALA A 14 -5.92 -4.83 3.08
N LYS A 15 -6.10 -6.16 3.05
CA LYS A 15 -5.01 -7.12 3.18
C LYS A 15 -4.02 -7.04 2.01
N LEU A 16 -4.53 -6.91 0.77
CA LEU A 16 -3.68 -6.73 -0.42
C LEU A 16 -2.92 -5.40 -0.37
N MET A 17 -3.58 -4.31 0.03
CA MET A 17 -2.92 -3.01 0.18
C MET A 17 -1.79 -3.05 1.22
N GLY A 18 -2.03 -3.67 2.37
CA GLY A 18 -1.01 -3.82 3.41
C GLY A 18 0.23 -4.57 2.90
N LYS A 19 0.03 -5.69 2.20
CA LYS A 19 1.13 -6.45 1.58
C LYS A 19 1.87 -5.66 0.50
N MET A 20 1.16 -4.85 -0.29
CA MET A 20 1.79 -3.98 -1.30
C MET A 20 2.68 -2.91 -0.67
N MET A 21 2.22 -2.28 0.43
CA MET A 21 3.00 -1.28 1.14
C MET A 21 4.25 -1.88 1.77
N ASP A 22 4.13 -3.05 2.41
CA ASP A 22 5.26 -3.84 2.93
C ASP A 22 6.28 -4.17 1.82
N ARG A 23 5.81 -4.71 0.68
CA ARG A 23 6.65 -5.05 -0.47
C ARG A 23 7.36 -3.85 -1.11
N CYS A 24 6.78 -2.66 -0.99
CA CYS A 24 7.36 -1.42 -1.49
C CYS A 24 8.14 -0.66 -0.41
N ASP A 25 8.25 -1.18 0.81
CA ASP A 25 8.89 -0.52 1.94
C ASP A 25 8.31 0.87 2.23
N VAL A 26 6.98 0.94 2.25
CA VAL A 26 6.22 2.16 2.52
C VAL A 26 5.75 2.15 3.97
N ASP A 27 6.26 3.10 4.77
CA ASP A 27 5.77 3.30 6.13
C ASP A 27 4.38 3.97 6.13
N ILE A 28 3.39 3.26 6.68
CA ILE A 28 2.01 3.76 6.76
C ILE A 28 1.89 4.97 7.68
N GLN A 29 2.74 5.08 8.71
CA GLN A 29 2.70 6.22 9.63
C GLN A 29 3.19 7.50 8.92
N HIS A 30 4.22 7.40 8.11
CA HIS A 30 4.68 8.47 7.24
C HIS A 30 3.60 8.88 6.24
N LEU A 31 2.95 7.90 5.60
CA LEU A 31 1.84 8.16 4.66
C LEU A 31 0.62 8.83 5.34
N ALA A 32 0.36 8.49 6.61
CA ALA A 32 -0.70 9.08 7.42
C ALA A 32 -0.39 10.52 7.86
N LYS A 33 0.88 10.86 8.03
CA LYS A 33 1.33 12.22 8.37
C LYS A 33 1.35 13.14 7.14
N ASP A 34 1.59 12.59 5.95
CA ASP A 34 1.61 13.37 4.72
C ASP A 34 0.26 14.05 4.46
N ARG A 35 0.31 15.36 4.22
CA ARG A 35 -0.86 16.22 3.92
C ARG A 35 -2.04 15.98 4.87
N LEU A 36 -1.76 15.88 6.17
CA LEU A 36 -2.78 15.65 7.21
C LEU A 36 -3.61 14.38 6.95
N GLY A 37 -3.00 13.34 6.40
CA GLY A 37 -3.64 12.04 6.12
C GLY A 37 -4.42 11.97 4.80
N LEU A 38 -4.44 13.05 4.02
CA LEU A 38 -5.14 13.06 2.72
C LEU A 38 -4.52 12.08 1.73
N THR A 39 -3.20 11.89 1.78
CA THR A 39 -2.50 10.96 0.90
C THR A 39 -2.86 9.51 1.22
N LEU A 40 -2.85 9.13 2.50
CA LEU A 40 -3.33 7.81 2.92
C LEU A 40 -4.80 7.59 2.55
N ALA A 41 -5.68 8.57 2.80
CA ALA A 41 -7.09 8.47 2.47
C ALA A 41 -7.33 8.27 0.95
N SER A 42 -6.58 9.01 0.12
CA SER A 42 -6.61 8.88 -1.34
C SER A 42 -6.11 7.50 -1.80
N ALA A 43 -5.02 7.01 -1.21
CA ALA A 43 -4.45 5.70 -1.53
C ALA A 43 -5.40 4.55 -1.15
N ILE A 44 -6.03 4.63 0.02
CA ILE A 44 -7.06 3.66 0.46
C ILE A 44 -8.24 3.68 -0.51
N ARG A 45 -8.76 4.86 -0.86
CA ARG A 45 -9.88 5.00 -1.79
C ARG A 45 -9.56 4.42 -3.17
N SER A 46 -8.34 4.64 -3.67
CA SER A 46 -7.87 4.18 -4.98
C SER A 46 -7.56 2.68 -5.01
N CYS A 47 -7.15 2.10 -3.87
CA CYS A 47 -6.91 0.66 -3.74
C CYS A 47 -8.20 -0.14 -3.54
N ARG A 48 -9.13 0.37 -2.71
CA ARG A 48 -10.58 0.13 -2.88
C ARG A 48 -10.95 0.59 -4.30
N LEU A 49 -12.11 0.40 -4.90
CA LEU A 49 -12.35 0.77 -6.33
C LEU A 49 -11.46 0.11 -7.43
N CYS A 50 -10.16 -0.16 -7.23
CA CYS A 50 -9.29 -0.83 -8.19
C CYS A 50 -9.85 -2.20 -8.62
N SER A 51 -9.83 -2.46 -9.93
CA SER A 51 -10.28 -3.71 -10.56
C SER A 51 -9.16 -4.74 -10.72
N ASN A 52 -7.89 -4.36 -10.53
CA ASN A 52 -6.72 -5.21 -10.76
C ASN A 52 -6.36 -6.11 -9.56
N ALA A 53 -7.36 -6.66 -8.87
CA ALA A 53 -7.14 -7.46 -7.65
C ALA A 53 -6.32 -8.72 -7.94
N THR A 54 -6.68 -9.47 -8.98
CA THR A 54 -5.96 -10.70 -9.38
C THR A 54 -4.51 -10.39 -9.76
N SER A 55 -4.26 -9.34 -10.55
CA SER A 55 -2.89 -8.93 -10.91
C SER A 55 -2.07 -8.52 -9.68
N CYS A 56 -2.72 -7.88 -8.69
CA CYS A 56 -2.09 -7.54 -7.40
C CYS A 56 -1.67 -8.81 -6.65
N GLU A 57 -2.55 -9.80 -6.55
CA GLU A 57 -2.25 -11.08 -5.92
C GLU A 57 -1.11 -11.83 -6.61
N THR A 58 -1.14 -11.90 -7.94
CA THR A 58 -0.09 -12.53 -8.73
C THR A 58 1.25 -11.85 -8.52
N TRP A 59 1.29 -10.51 -8.55
CA TRP A 59 2.53 -9.76 -8.32
C TRP A 59 3.07 -9.96 -6.90
N LEU A 60 2.20 -9.95 -5.89
CA LEU A 60 2.57 -10.18 -4.49
C LEU A 60 3.12 -11.59 -4.26
N ALA A 61 2.56 -12.60 -4.94
CA ALA A 61 3.04 -13.97 -4.91
C ALA A 61 4.40 -14.11 -5.62
N ALA A 62 4.55 -13.48 -6.79
CA ALA A 62 5.78 -13.55 -7.59
C ALA A 62 6.98 -12.87 -6.93
N THR A 63 6.75 -11.87 -6.07
CA THR A 63 7.80 -11.10 -5.38
C THR A 63 7.91 -11.46 -3.89
N ALA A 64 7.33 -12.59 -3.48
CA ALA A 64 7.23 -12.98 -2.08
C ALA A 64 8.60 -13.11 -1.42
N GLY A 65 8.81 -12.39 -0.31
CA GLY A 65 10.07 -12.39 0.44
C GLY A 65 11.12 -11.38 -0.03
N GLU A 66 10.84 -10.63 -1.09
CA GLU A 66 11.72 -9.56 -1.60
C GLU A 66 11.18 -8.19 -1.21
N ILE A 67 12.03 -7.16 -1.18
CA ILE A 67 11.61 -5.75 -1.16
C ILE A 67 11.89 -5.22 -2.56
N THR A 68 10.85 -4.70 -3.22
CA THR A 68 10.96 -4.33 -4.64
C THR A 68 11.08 -2.82 -4.85
N HIS A 69 10.70 -2.00 -3.85
CA HIS A 69 10.62 -0.51 -3.86
C HIS A 69 9.90 0.12 -5.08
N ARG A 70 9.51 -0.69 -6.06
CA ARG A 70 9.02 -0.35 -7.39
C ARG A 70 7.67 -1.05 -7.53
N PRO A 71 6.57 -0.37 -7.18
CA PRO A 71 5.24 -0.92 -7.36
C PRO A 71 4.97 -1.20 -8.85
N PRO A 72 4.09 -2.16 -9.16
CA PRO A 72 3.80 -2.50 -10.54
C PRO A 72 3.03 -1.38 -11.24
N ALA A 73 3.27 -1.19 -12.54
CA ALA A 73 2.69 -0.09 -13.33
C ALA A 73 1.14 -0.09 -13.36
N PHE A 74 0.49 -1.23 -13.15
CA PHE A 74 -0.97 -1.31 -13.08
C PHE A 74 -1.56 -0.79 -11.76
N CYS A 75 -0.74 -0.57 -10.73
CA CYS A 75 -1.21 -0.13 -9.42
C CYS A 75 -1.56 1.36 -9.47
N PRO A 76 -2.80 1.77 -9.12
CA PRO A 76 -3.18 3.18 -9.11
C PRO A 76 -2.39 3.99 -8.07
N ASN A 77 -1.84 3.33 -7.05
CA ASN A 77 -1.00 3.93 -6.03
C ASN A 77 0.50 3.86 -6.36
N ALA A 78 0.90 3.38 -7.55
CA ALA A 78 2.30 3.15 -7.88
C ALA A 78 3.16 4.40 -7.65
N ARG A 79 2.68 5.57 -8.09
CA ARG A 79 3.38 6.83 -7.91
C ARG A 79 3.50 7.25 -6.44
N ILE A 80 2.44 7.02 -5.64
CA ILE A 80 2.44 7.36 -4.21
C ILE A 80 3.41 6.45 -3.47
N PHE A 81 3.36 5.15 -3.72
CA PHE A 81 4.22 4.18 -3.05
C PHE A 81 5.68 4.39 -3.44
N ALA A 82 6.00 4.56 -4.73
CA ALA A 82 7.37 4.83 -5.16
C ALA A 82 7.97 6.12 -4.56
N ALA A 83 7.16 7.16 -4.35
CA ALA A 83 7.62 8.41 -3.74
C ALA A 83 7.84 8.30 -2.22
N MET A 84 7.26 7.29 -1.58
CA MET A 84 7.28 7.11 -0.11
C MET A 84 8.09 5.88 0.31
N SER A 85 8.50 5.05 -0.65
CA SER A 85 9.46 3.96 -0.48
C SER A 85 10.77 4.50 0.06
N GLN A 86 11.31 3.88 1.10
CA GLN A 86 12.56 4.32 1.74
C GLN A 86 13.83 3.96 0.93
N ALA A 87 13.71 3.74 -0.38
CA ALA A 87 14.83 3.42 -1.26
C ALA A 87 15.81 4.58 -1.50
N ASP A 88 15.51 5.77 -0.97
CA ASP A 88 16.27 7.02 -1.14
C ASP A 88 16.72 7.59 0.23
N GLY A 89 17.03 6.71 1.17
CA GLY A 89 17.46 7.05 2.53
C GLY A 89 18.98 7.27 2.70
N ASP A 90 19.69 7.75 1.68
CA ASP A 90 21.12 8.10 1.77
C ASP A 90 21.45 9.42 1.03
N GLU A 91 20.69 10.51 1.25
CA GLU A 91 21.20 11.87 0.98
C GLU A 91 20.46 12.94 1.83
N SER A 92 20.40 12.73 3.15
CA SER A 92 20.07 13.80 4.10
C SER A 92 20.95 13.72 5.34
N ALA A 93 22.25 13.71 5.09
CA ALA A 93 23.29 14.10 6.04
C ALA A 93 24.16 15.17 5.36
N ARG A 94 23.64 16.38 5.17
CA ARG A 94 24.47 17.57 4.95
C ARG A 94 23.78 18.87 5.32
#